data_AF-A0A975BUR1-F1
#
_entry.id   AF-A0A975BUR1-F1
#
_cell.length_a   1.000
_cell.length_b   1.000
_cell.length_c   1.000
_cell.angle_alpha   90.00
_cell.angle_beta   90.00
_cell.angle_gamma   90.00
#
_symmetry.space_group_name_H-M   'P 1'
#
loop_
_entity.id
_entity.type
_entity.pdbx_description
1 polymer ?
#
loop_
_entity_poly.entity_id
_entity_poly.type
_entity_poly.pdbx_seq_one_letter_code
_entity_poly.pdbx_strand_id
1 'polypeptide(L)' 'MLSIRGVYDGREIKPLENIRSEPNVKVIITFLDDDSPLTDKKTERFISLSGTWEDDRSAEEIVRDIYESRTLGKENVGL' A
#
# COMPACT_ATOMS: atom_id res chain seq x y z
N MET A 1 11.17 22.35 13.33
CA MET A 1 9.74 22.23 12.96
C MET A 1 9.07 21.40 14.04
N LEU A 2 8.16 22.00 14.82
CA LEU A 2 7.44 21.28 15.87
C LEU A 2 6.19 20.64 15.23
N SER A 3 6.06 19.32 15.31
CA SER A 3 4.87 18.60 14.85
C SER A 3 4.07 18.19 16.08
N ILE A 4 2.78 18.51 16.09
CA ILE A 4 1.91 18.34 17.25
C ILE A 4 0.70 17.55 16.80
N ARG A 5 0.39 16.48 17.54
CA ARG A 5 -0.78 15.66 17.24
C ARG A 5 -2.03 16.35 17.77
N GLY A 6 -3.11 16.22 17.01
CA GLY A 6 -4.42 16.72 17.38
C GLY A 6 -5.51 15.83 16.85
N VAL A 7 -6.70 15.98 17.41
CA VAL A 7 -7.91 15.34 16.90
C VAL A 7 -8.70 16.37 16.12
N TYR A 8 -9.10 16.02 14.91
CA TYR A 8 -10.03 16.81 14.11
C TYR A 8 -11.44 16.23 14.25
N ASP A 9 -12.36 17.03 14.76
CA ASP A 9 -13.77 16.62 14.97
C ASP A 9 -14.69 16.96 13.79
N GLY A 10 -14.12 17.35 12.65
CA GLY A 10 -14.87 17.83 11.49
C GLY A 10 -15.12 19.34 11.48
N ARG A 11 -14.82 20.05 12.58
CA ARG A 11 -14.96 21.51 12.68
C ARG A 11 -13.68 22.17 13.15
N GLU A 12 -13.07 21.63 14.20
CA GLU A 12 -11.89 22.18 14.84
C GLU A 12 -10.82 21.12 15.08
N ILE A 13 -9.56 21.55 15.09
CA ILE A 13 -8.40 20.72 15.45
C ILE A 13 -8.03 21.05 16.89
N LYS A 14 -8.17 20.06 17.77
CA LYS A 14 -7.77 20.17 19.18
C LYS A 14 -6.41 19.49 19.37
N PRO A 15 -5.34 20.25 19.70
CA PRO A 15 -4.07 19.66 20.07
C PRO A 15 -4.21 18.71 21.27
N LEU A 16 -3.53 17.57 21.21
CA LEU A 16 -3.47 16.63 22.34
C LEU A 16 -2.50 17.08 23.43
N GLU A 17 -1.64 18.04 23.12
CA GLU A 17 -0.61 18.58 24.00
C GLU A 17 -0.75 20.11 24.11
N ASN A 18 -0.31 20.67 25.23
CA ASN A 18 -0.33 22.11 25.42
C ASN A 18 0.75 22.79 24.56
N ILE A 19 0.33 23.67 23.65
CA ILE A 19 1.21 24.40 22.76
C ILE A 19 1.50 25.78 23.36
N ARG A 20 2.77 26.04 23.67
CA ARG A 20 3.25 27.39 23.95
C ARG A 20 3.61 28.08 22.64
N SER A 21 2.62 28.72 22.02
CA SER A 21 2.84 29.54 20.82
C SER A 21 2.04 30.83 20.92
N GLU A 22 2.59 31.88 20.31
CA GLU A 22 1.94 33.18 20.20
C GLU A 22 0.64 33.06 19.39
N PRO A 23 -0.36 33.93 19.63
CA PRO A 23 -1.57 33.97 18.81
C PRO A 23 -1.26 34.38 17.36
N ASN A 24 -2.13 33.99 16.41
CA ASN A 24 -2.05 34.34 14.97
C ASN A 24 -0.84 33.80 14.20
N VAL A 25 -0.37 32.60 14.53
CA VAL A 25 0.73 31.92 13.82
C VAL A 25 0.19 31.08 12.64
N LYS A 26 0.91 31.07 11.51
CA LYS A 26 0.60 30.20 10.37
C LYS A 26 1.04 28.76 10.67
N VAL A 27 0.17 27.80 10.38
CA VAL A 27 0.43 26.38 10.61
C VAL A 27 0.28 25.57 9.31
N ILE A 28 0.94 24.42 9.26
CA ILE A 28 0.75 23.40 8.23
C ILE A 28 -0.02 22.26 8.89
N ILE A 29 -1.14 21.86 8.29
CA ILE A 29 -1.98 20.77 8.79
C ILE A 29 -1.81 19.58 7.85
N THR A 30 -1.47 18.43 8.43
CA THR A 30 -1.39 17.16 7.72
C THR A 30 -2.38 16.20 8.34
N PHE A 31 -3.35 15.72 7.56
CA PHE A 31 -4.23 14.62 7.97
C PHE A 31 -3.47 13.31 7.80
N LEU A 32 -3.42 12.53 8.88
CA LEU A 32 -2.89 11.19 8.84
C LEU A 32 -4.04 10.26 8.48
N ASP A 33 -3.83 9.38 7.49
CA ASP A 33 -4.79 8.34 7.17
C ASP A 33 -4.99 7.46 8.41
N ASP A 34 -6.24 7.11 8.69
CA ASP A 34 -6.59 6.28 9.83
C ASP A 34 -6.04 4.85 9.60
N ASP A 35 -5.19 4.37 10.51
CA ASP A 35 -4.77 2.96 10.60
C ASP A 35 -5.92 2.04 11.05
N SER A 36 -7.17 2.56 11.08
CA SER A 36 -8.37 1.73 11.11
C SER A 36 -8.21 0.58 10.11
N PRO A 37 -8.41 -0.69 10.53
CA PRO A 37 -8.28 -1.82 9.62
C PRO A 37 -9.24 -1.56 8.48
N LEU A 38 -8.69 -1.33 7.29
CA LEU A 38 -9.48 -1.06 6.11
C LEU A 38 -10.30 -2.31 5.84
N THR A 39 -11.53 -2.24 6.34
CA THR A 39 -12.63 -3.16 6.14
C THR A 39 -12.70 -3.50 4.66
N ASP A 40 -12.31 -4.73 4.32
CA ASP A 40 -12.50 -5.56 3.11
C ASP A 40 -12.26 -4.97 1.69
N LYS A 41 -12.38 -3.66 1.50
CA LYS A 41 -12.31 -2.97 0.21
C LYS A 41 -10.91 -2.91 -0.39
N LYS A 42 -9.85 -3.04 0.43
CA LYS A 42 -8.47 -3.10 -0.09
C LYS A 42 -8.22 -4.40 -0.84
N THR A 43 -8.71 -5.52 -0.30
CA THR A 43 -8.61 -6.83 -0.94
C THR A 43 -9.44 -6.87 -2.22
N GLU A 44 -10.67 -6.37 -2.18
CA GLU A 44 -11.53 -6.30 -3.39
C GLU A 44 -10.92 -5.41 -4.48
N ARG A 45 -10.37 -4.25 -4.12
CA ARG A 45 -9.68 -3.37 -5.08
C ARG A 45 -8.44 -4.02 -5.65
N PHE A 46 -7.67 -4.72 -4.82
CA PHE A 46 -6.50 -5.49 -5.26
C PHE A 46 -6.91 -6.60 -6.24
N ILE A 47 -7.93 -7.39 -5.89
CA ILE A 47 -8.49 -8.45 -6.75
C ILE A 47 -9.05 -7.87 -8.06
N SER A 48 -9.74 -6.73 -8.03
CA SER A 48 -10.27 -6.09 -9.25
C SER A 48 -9.20 -5.60 -10.22
N LEU A 49 -8.01 -5.25 -9.70
CA LEU A 49 -6.88 -4.78 -10.49
C LEU A 49 -6.01 -5.94 -10.99
N SER A 50 -6.01 -7.06 -10.25
CA SER A 50 -5.40 -8.30 -10.69
C SER A 50 -6.42 -9.06 -11.53
N GLY A 51 -6.43 -8.77 -12.83
CA GLY A 51 -7.25 -9.54 -13.78
C GLY A 51 -7.09 -11.03 -13.52
N THR A 52 -8.19 -11.78 -13.64
CA THR A 52 -8.15 -13.24 -13.50
C THR A 52 -7.27 -13.79 -14.59
N TRP A 53 -6.06 -14.20 -14.21
CA TRP A 53 -5.23 -15.03 -15.06
C TRP A 53 -5.92 -16.39 -15.14
N GLU A 54 -6.80 -16.52 -16.14
CA GLU A 54 -7.42 -17.79 -16.51
C GLU A 54 -6.42 -18.51 -17.41
N ASP A 55 -5.83 -19.58 -16.87
CA ASP A 55 -4.94 -20.46 -17.62
C ASP A 55 -5.68 -21.77 -17.89
N ASP A 56 -5.94 -22.05 -19.16
CA ASP A 56 -6.59 -23.27 -19.61
C ASP A 56 -5.63 -24.47 -19.64
N ARG A 57 -4.32 -24.25 -19.38
CA ARG A 57 -3.32 -25.31 -19.33
C ARG A 57 -3.50 -26.15 -18.07
N SER A 58 -3.22 -27.44 -18.18
CA SER A 58 -3.15 -28.32 -17.02
C SER A 58 -2.00 -27.93 -16.08
N ALA A 59 -2.11 -28.30 -14.80
CA ALA A 59 -1.07 -28.03 -13.82
C ALA A 59 0.29 -28.59 -14.26
N GLU A 60 0.30 -29.76 -14.90
CA GLU A 60 1.50 -30.43 -15.42
C GLU A 60 2.17 -29.63 -16.54
N GLU A 61 1.38 -29.00 -17.41
CA GLU A 61 1.88 -28.17 -18.50
C GLU A 61 2.49 -26.87 -17.98
N ILE A 62 1.85 -26.23 -16.99
CA ILE A 62 2.38 -25.03 -16.33
C ILE A 62 3.70 -25.34 -15.63
N VAL A 63 3.75 -26.46 -14.90
CA VAL A 63 4.98 -26.90 -14.23
C VAL A 63 6.09 -27.12 -15.25
N ARG A 64 5.81 -27.85 -16.34
CA ARG A 64 6.80 -28.10 -17.40
C ARG A 64 7.34 -26.79 -18.00
N ASP A 65 6.47 -25.86 -18.36
CA ASP A 65 6.82 -24.55 -18.92
C ASP A 65 7.75 -23.73 -17.99
N ILE A 66 7.45 -23.73 -16.69
CA ILE A 66 8.28 -23.07 -15.67
C ILE A 66 9.68 -23.70 -15.61
N TYR A 67 9.76 -25.04 -15.60
CA TYR A 67 11.05 -25.73 -15.53
C TYR A 67 11.86 -25.50 -16.81
N GLU A 68 11.25 -25.65 -17.98
CA GLU A 68 11.90 -25.43 -19.28
C GLU A 68 12.41 -24.00 -19.42
N SER A 69 11.60 -23.00 -19.06
CA SER A 69 11.99 -21.59 -19.06
C SER A 69 13.19 -21.32 -18.13
N ARG A 70 13.26 -21.99 -16.98
CA ARG A 70 14.35 -21.84 -16.01
C ARG A 70 15.62 -22.58 -16.40
N THR A 71 15.52 -23.66 -17.17
CA THR A 71 16.69 -24.43 -17.64
C THR A 71 17.28 -23.88 -18.93
N LEU A 72 16.46 -23.34 -19.84
CA LEU A 72 16.94 -22.72 -21.09
C LEU A 72 17.78 -21.45 -20.85
N GLY A 73 17.54 -20.75 -19.74
CA GLY A 73 18.38 -19.64 -19.29
C GLY A 73 19.75 -20.05 -18.75
N LYS A 74 19.99 -21.33 -18.47
CA LYS A 74 21.31 -21.84 -18.02
C LYS A 74 22.21 -22.27 -19.17
N GLU A 75 21.68 -22.72 -20.30
CA GLU A 75 22.50 -23.11 -21.45
C GLU A 75 23.02 -21.91 -22.27
N ASN A 76 22.35 -20.75 -22.20
CA ASN A 76 22.78 -19.53 -22.91
C ASN A 76 23.64 -18.57 -22.05
N VAL A 77 24.05 -18.98 -20.85
CA VAL A 77 25.00 -18.22 -19.99
C VAL A 77 26.21 -19.09 -19.69
N GLY A 78 26.80 -19.67 -20.74
CA GLY A 78 28.00 -20.50 -20.65
C GLY A 78 28.72 -20.60 -21.99
N LEU A 79 29.79 -19.79 -22.11
CA LEU A 79 30.81 -19.69 -23.16
C LEU A 79 30.52 -18.74 -24.34
#